data_AF-A0A166BAH4-F1
#
_entry.id   AF-A0A166BAH4-F1
#
_cell.length_a   1.000
_cell.length_b   1.000
_cell.length_c   1.000
_cell.angle_alpha   90.00
_cell.angle_beta   90.00
_cell.angle_gamma   90.00
#
_symmetry.space_group_name_H-M   'P 1'
#
loop_
_entity.id
_entity.type
_entity.pdbx_description
1 polymer ?
#
loop_
_entity_poly.entity_id
_entity_poly.type
_entity_poly.pdbx_seq_one_letter_code
_entity_poly.pdbx_strand_id
1 'polypeptide(L)'
;RKFIDLMFKETGKYANWELAKSIWVGDYGTVDRNTGTFVKYGNIYDDGLIPNRTARDDIVSGEPLNNWKVSTEAARQCNFSGTPECNAAGMVDVALTGTWEFSGERGAVLVMYSPLLWMIPNNKLLDRLVDVEEVKGKFIVSEAYACPAVSLYLSHKS
;
A
#
# COMPACT_ATOMS: atom_id res chain seq x y z
N ARG A 1 4.73 13.22 -6.96
CA ARG A 1 3.31 13.09 -7.34
C ARG A 1 3.03 12.22 -8.58
N LYS A 2 3.69 12.36 -9.74
CA LYS A 2 3.29 11.65 -10.99
C LYS A 2 3.13 10.12 -10.87
N PHE A 3 4.02 9.42 -10.15
CA PHE A 3 3.87 7.98 -9.87
C PHE A 3 2.56 7.67 -9.12
N ILE A 4 2.26 8.46 -8.09
CA ILE A 4 1.04 8.37 -7.27
C ILE A 4 -0.21 8.50 -8.15
N ASP A 5 -0.24 9.53 -9.00
CA ASP A 5 -1.40 9.80 -9.86
C ASP A 5 -1.59 8.65 -10.89
N LEU A 6 -0.50 8.10 -11.42
CA LEU A 6 -0.55 6.96 -12.35
C LEU A 6 -1.06 5.69 -11.65
N MET A 7 -0.51 5.34 -10.48
CA MET A 7 -0.98 4.19 -9.72
C MET A 7 -2.42 4.35 -9.25
N PHE A 8 -2.83 5.56 -8.86
CA PHE A 8 -4.22 5.84 -8.50
C PHE A 8 -5.15 5.61 -9.70
N LYS A 9 -4.76 6.03 -10.91
CA LYS A 9 -5.52 5.77 -12.13
C LYS A 9 -5.71 4.27 -12.38
N GLU A 10 -4.68 3.46 -12.15
CA GLU A 10 -4.72 2.01 -12.39
C GLU A 10 -5.43 1.22 -11.28
N THR A 11 -5.31 1.65 -10.02
CA THR A 11 -5.76 0.85 -8.85
C THR A 11 -6.98 1.43 -8.13
N GLY A 12 -7.29 2.70 -8.32
CA GLY A 12 -8.24 3.45 -7.50
C GLY A 12 -7.80 3.66 -6.05
N LYS A 13 -6.54 3.31 -5.69
CA LYS A 13 -6.02 3.35 -4.32
C LYS A 13 -4.97 4.44 -4.16
N TYR A 14 -5.08 5.23 -3.10
CA TYR A 14 -3.98 6.08 -2.63
C TYR A 14 -3.11 5.23 -1.70
N ALA A 15 -1.94 4.80 -2.17
CA ALA A 15 -0.96 4.15 -1.30
C ALA A 15 0.03 5.16 -0.71
N ASN A 16 0.67 4.79 0.39
CA ASN A 16 1.87 5.48 0.84
C ASN A 16 3.07 5.02 0.00
N TRP A 17 3.67 5.94 -0.73
CA TRP A 17 4.76 5.65 -1.67
C TRP A 17 6.14 5.99 -1.13
N GLU A 18 6.20 6.52 0.10
CA GLU A 18 7.44 6.68 0.86
C GLU A 18 7.65 5.42 1.71
N LEU A 19 8.34 4.42 1.14
CA LEU A 19 8.55 3.11 1.79
C LEU A 19 9.24 3.22 3.16
N ALA A 20 10.00 4.29 3.39
CA ALA A 20 10.64 4.56 4.68
C ALA A 20 9.64 4.93 5.80
N LYS A 21 8.43 5.39 5.43
CA LYS A 21 7.36 5.68 6.38
C LYS A 21 6.41 4.50 6.39
N SER A 22 6.33 3.77 7.50
CA SER A 22 5.34 2.71 7.64
C SER A 22 3.94 3.31 7.81
N ILE A 23 2.95 2.67 7.20
CA ILE A 23 1.53 2.91 7.44
C ILE A 23 0.89 1.61 7.88
N TRP A 24 -0.08 1.72 8.77
CA TRP A 24 -0.83 0.61 9.34
C TRP A 24 -2.33 0.83 9.19
N VAL A 25 -3.08 -0.26 9.17
CA VAL A 25 -4.54 -0.19 9.18
C VAL A 25 -5.01 0.57 10.41
N GLY A 26 -5.92 1.52 10.21
CA GLY A 26 -6.44 2.40 11.25
C GLY A 26 -5.61 3.66 11.49
N ASP A 27 -4.47 3.83 10.84
CA ASP A 27 -3.75 5.10 10.91
C ASP A 27 -4.64 6.22 10.37
N TYR A 28 -4.73 7.33 11.11
CA TYR A 28 -5.47 8.51 10.68
C TYR A 28 -4.56 9.73 10.55
N GLY A 29 -4.95 10.65 9.66
CA GLY A 29 -4.14 11.83 9.39
C GLY A 29 -4.59 12.63 8.17
N THR A 30 -3.64 13.34 7.56
CA THR A 30 -3.90 14.18 6.38
C THR A 30 -2.97 13.84 5.24
N VAL A 31 -3.43 14.01 4.01
CA VAL A 31 -2.55 13.94 2.83
C VAL A 31 -2.07 15.35 2.49
N ASP A 32 -0.75 15.55 2.48
CA ASP A 32 -0.16 16.76 1.94
C ASP A 32 -0.43 16.84 0.43
N ARG A 33 -1.18 17.86 0.00
CA ARG A 33 -1.61 18.02 -1.39
C ARG A 33 -0.47 18.33 -2.36
N ASN A 34 0.65 18.85 -1.87
CA ASN A 34 1.81 19.20 -2.69
C ASN A 34 2.63 17.96 -3.02
N THR A 35 2.87 17.11 -2.01
CA THR A 35 3.73 15.94 -2.11
C THR A 35 2.97 14.66 -2.45
N GLY A 36 1.71 14.57 -1.99
CA GLY A 36 0.89 13.36 -1.99
C GLY A 36 1.19 12.42 -0.82
N THR A 37 1.99 12.85 0.15
CA THR A 37 2.41 12.04 1.29
C THR A 37 1.35 12.04 2.39
N PHE A 38 1.08 10.87 2.94
CA PHE A 38 0.23 10.72 4.13
C PHE A 38 1.01 11.10 5.39
N VAL A 39 0.45 12.03 6.18
CA VAL A 39 1.00 12.50 7.45
C VAL A 39 0.15 11.91 8.57
N LYS A 40 0.69 10.87 9.22
CA LYS A 40 0.05 10.17 10.35
C LYS A 40 -0.01 11.06 11.59
N TYR A 41 -1.17 11.08 12.26
CA TYR A 41 -1.37 11.71 13.57
C TYR A 41 -1.51 10.70 14.70
N GLY A 42 -2.14 9.55 14.42
CA GLY A 42 -2.33 8.47 15.39
C GLY A 42 -2.92 7.24 14.72
N ASN A 43 -3.46 6.31 15.52
CA ASN A 43 -4.12 5.11 15.03
C ASN A 43 -5.39 4.84 15.84
N ILE A 44 -6.52 4.62 15.18
CA ILE A 44 -7.84 4.47 15.84
C ILE A 44 -7.91 3.25 16.78
N TYR A 45 -7.08 2.23 16.55
CA TYR A 45 -7.01 1.02 17.38
C TYR A 45 -6.12 1.23 18.60
N ASP A 46 -5.01 1.94 18.44
CA ASP A 46 -4.04 2.22 19.52
C ASP A 46 -4.55 3.31 20.46
N ASP A 47 -5.18 4.34 19.90
CA ASP A 47 -5.66 5.52 20.63
C ASP A 47 -7.04 5.29 21.30
N GLY A 48 -7.63 4.11 21.13
CA GLY A 48 -8.92 3.76 21.75
C GLY A 48 -10.12 4.53 21.20
N LEU A 49 -10.04 5.03 19.96
CA LEU A 49 -11.03 5.94 19.37
C LEU A 49 -12.29 5.26 18.83
N ILE A 50 -12.34 3.92 18.82
CA ILE A 50 -13.46 3.16 18.25
C ILE A 50 -14.59 3.03 19.29
N PRO A 51 -15.75 3.68 19.11
CA PRO A 51 -16.84 3.63 20.08
C PRO A 51 -17.48 2.24 20.12
N ASN A 52 -17.68 1.70 21.34
CA ASN A 52 -18.27 0.37 21.55
C ASN A 52 -17.55 -0.73 20.74
N ARG A 53 -16.21 -0.70 20.71
CA ARG A 53 -15.40 -1.69 20.00
C ARG A 53 -15.72 -3.10 20.47
N THR A 54 -15.89 -4.00 19.50
CA THR A 54 -16.08 -5.44 19.73
C THR A 54 -15.04 -6.23 18.94
N ALA A 55 -14.94 -7.55 19.17
CA ALA A 55 -14.05 -8.41 18.39
C ALA A 55 -14.36 -8.41 16.87
N ARG A 56 -15.56 -7.99 16.45
CA ARG A 56 -15.92 -7.87 15.02
C ARG A 56 -15.28 -6.66 14.33
N ASP A 57 -14.67 -5.78 15.12
CA ASP A 57 -14.05 -4.53 14.67
C ASP A 57 -12.54 -4.66 14.50
N ASP A 58 -11.98 -5.76 14.99
CA ASP A 58 -10.55 -6.03 14.95
C ASP A 58 -10.05 -6.22 13.52
N ILE A 59 -8.83 -5.76 13.28
CA ILE A 59 -8.17 -5.83 11.97
C ILE A 59 -8.14 -7.29 11.50
N VAL A 60 -8.52 -7.52 10.24
CA VAL A 60 -8.46 -8.85 9.61
C VAL A 60 -7.42 -8.87 8.50
N SER A 61 -6.81 -10.05 8.30
CA SER A 61 -5.96 -10.31 7.14
C SER A 61 -6.75 -11.00 6.04
N GLY A 62 -6.49 -10.63 4.80
CA GLY A 62 -6.92 -11.38 3.61
C GLY A 62 -6.04 -12.61 3.36
N GLU A 63 -6.28 -13.27 2.23
CA GLU A 63 -5.42 -14.35 1.78
C GLU A 63 -4.08 -13.80 1.24
N PRO A 64 -2.93 -14.45 1.54
CA PRO A 64 -1.66 -14.09 0.94
C PRO A 64 -1.72 -14.21 -0.58
N LEU A 65 -1.24 -13.19 -1.30
CA LEU A 65 -1.04 -13.29 -2.74
C LEU A 65 0.38 -13.80 -3.01
N ASN A 66 0.60 -14.56 -4.08
CA ASN A 66 1.96 -15.00 -4.45
C ASN A 66 2.83 -13.80 -4.86
N ASN A 67 2.34 -12.98 -5.80
CA ASN A 67 2.96 -11.72 -6.22
C ASN A 67 1.85 -10.77 -6.66
N TRP A 68 1.96 -9.49 -6.33
CA TRP A 68 1.06 -8.47 -6.86
C TRP A 68 1.84 -7.47 -7.69
N LYS A 69 1.34 -7.22 -8.90
CA LYS A 69 2.00 -6.36 -9.89
C LYS A 69 0.99 -5.39 -10.45
N VAL A 70 1.37 -4.12 -10.49
CA VAL A 70 0.62 -3.06 -11.16
C VAL A 70 1.57 -2.38 -12.14
N SER A 71 1.12 -2.20 -13.36
CA SER A 71 1.86 -1.51 -14.42
C SER A 71 0.88 -0.63 -15.17
N THR A 72 1.30 0.60 -15.46
CA THR A 72 0.53 1.50 -16.34
C THR A 72 0.49 0.97 -17.77
N GLU A 73 -0.47 1.39 -18.58
CA GLU A 73 -0.53 1.04 -20.02
C GLU A 73 0.79 1.30 -20.78
N ALA A 74 1.52 2.36 -20.40
CA ALA A 74 2.82 2.71 -20.98
C ALA A 74 3.97 1.75 -20.59
N ALA A 75 3.74 0.77 -19.72
CA ALA A 75 4.72 -0.19 -19.22
C ALA A 75 4.29 -1.63 -19.54
N ARG A 76 4.80 -2.18 -20.65
CA ARG A 76 4.51 -3.55 -21.06
C ARG A 76 5.41 -4.52 -20.29
N GLN A 77 4.81 -5.45 -19.54
CA GLN A 77 5.56 -6.51 -18.87
C GLN A 77 6.10 -7.51 -19.92
N CYS A 78 7.42 -7.73 -19.92
CA CYS A 78 8.08 -8.71 -20.78
C CYS A 78 8.30 -10.03 -20.05
N ASN A 79 8.92 -9.99 -18.86
CA ASN A 79 9.26 -11.16 -18.04
C ASN A 79 9.13 -10.84 -16.54
N PHE A 80 8.82 -11.84 -15.71
CA PHE A 80 8.83 -11.71 -14.26
C PHE A 80 9.08 -13.06 -13.58
N SER A 81 10.02 -13.10 -12.64
CA SER A 81 10.28 -14.22 -11.73
C SER A 81 10.51 -13.71 -10.30
N GLY A 82 9.96 -14.43 -9.33
CA GLY A 82 10.29 -14.26 -7.91
C GLY A 82 10.77 -15.60 -7.38
N THR A 83 12.07 -15.73 -7.17
CA THR A 83 12.70 -16.96 -6.65
C THR A 83 13.24 -16.70 -5.25
N PRO A 84 12.84 -17.50 -4.25
CA PRO A 84 13.56 -17.54 -2.98
C PRO A 84 14.97 -18.08 -3.23
N GLU A 85 15.99 -17.35 -2.82
CA GLU A 85 17.39 -17.77 -2.82
C GLU A 85 17.85 -17.93 -1.36
N CYS A 86 18.24 -19.15 -0.97
CA CYS A 86 18.92 -19.33 0.31
C CYS A 86 20.39 -18.97 0.12
N ASN A 87 20.87 -17.94 0.82
CA ASN A 87 22.29 -17.65 0.85
C ASN A 87 23.04 -18.61 1.80
N ALA A 88 24.37 -18.64 1.71
CA ALA A 88 25.22 -19.59 2.44
C ALA A 88 25.11 -19.49 3.98
N ALA A 89 24.52 -18.40 4.50
CA ALA A 89 24.27 -18.20 5.93
C ALA A 89 22.87 -18.69 6.38
N GLY A 90 22.09 -19.31 5.49
CA GLY A 90 20.74 -19.79 5.78
C GLY A 90 19.69 -18.67 5.83
N MET A 91 20.03 -17.46 5.40
CA MET A 91 19.06 -16.40 5.17
C MET A 91 18.40 -16.60 3.80
N VAL A 92 17.08 -16.47 3.75
CA VAL A 92 16.32 -16.43 2.49
C VAL A 92 16.37 -15.01 1.97
N ASP A 93 17.19 -14.78 0.95
CA ASP A 93 17.09 -13.59 0.11
C ASP A 93 16.03 -13.85 -0.97
N VAL A 94 15.26 -12.82 -1.33
CA VAL A 94 14.28 -12.94 -2.42
C VAL A 94 14.76 -12.08 -3.56
N ALA A 95 15.19 -12.72 -4.65
CA ALA A 95 15.50 -12.03 -5.90
C ALA A 95 14.20 -11.84 -6.71
N LEU A 96 13.70 -10.61 -6.73
CA LEU A 96 12.63 -10.20 -7.66
C LEU A 96 13.27 -9.72 -8.95
N THR A 97 13.13 -10.50 -10.01
CA THR A 97 13.57 -10.09 -11.35
C THR A 97 12.34 -9.85 -12.22
N GLY A 98 12.26 -8.65 -12.79
CA GLY A 98 11.25 -8.37 -13.80
C GLY A 98 11.79 -7.42 -14.86
N THR A 99 11.26 -7.57 -16.07
CA THR A 99 11.63 -6.75 -17.22
C THR A 99 10.37 -6.11 -17.77
N TRP A 100 10.42 -4.78 -17.87
CA TRP A 100 9.36 -3.97 -18.48
C TRP A 100 9.94 -3.17 -19.63
N GLU A 101 9.15 -3.05 -20.69
CA GLU A 101 9.41 -2.16 -21.81
C GLU A 101 8.48 -0.95 -21.67
N PHE A 102 9.06 0.24 -21.66
CA PHE A 102 8.31 1.49 -21.57
C PHE A 102 8.17 2.10 -22.96
N SER A 103 6.96 2.57 -23.29
CA SER A 103 6.75 3.37 -24.50
C SER A 103 7.39 4.77 -24.35
N GLY A 104 7.25 5.64 -25.35
CA GLY A 104 7.69 7.04 -25.25
C GLY A 104 6.95 7.88 -24.19
N GLU A 105 5.96 7.32 -23.50
CA GLU A 105 5.25 7.96 -22.41
C GLU A 105 5.78 7.53 -21.02
N ARG A 106 5.52 8.34 -19.98
CA ARG A 106 5.90 7.96 -18.62
C ARG A 106 5.02 6.81 -18.15
N GLY A 107 5.64 5.68 -17.87
CA GLY A 107 5.02 4.54 -17.22
C GLY A 107 5.49 4.38 -15.78
N ALA A 108 4.72 3.64 -15.00
CA ALA A 108 5.02 3.32 -13.63
C ALA A 108 4.77 1.84 -13.37
N VAL A 109 5.62 1.25 -12.52
CA VAL A 109 5.57 -0.16 -12.13
C VAL A 109 5.65 -0.26 -10.61
N LEU A 110 4.75 -1.06 -10.03
CA LEU A 110 4.78 -1.51 -8.65
C LEU A 110 4.86 -3.05 -8.66
N VAL A 111 5.81 -3.58 -7.90
CA VAL A 111 5.97 -5.01 -7.67
C VAL A 111 5.99 -5.26 -6.17
N MET A 112 5.14 -6.16 -5.69
CA MET A 112 5.13 -6.62 -4.30
C MET A 112 5.27 -8.14 -4.27
N TYR A 113 6.25 -8.64 -3.52
CA TYR A 113 6.46 -10.07 -3.30
C TYR A 113 5.67 -10.56 -2.10
N SER A 114 4.95 -11.66 -2.26
CA SER A 114 4.11 -12.26 -1.22
C SER A 114 3.34 -11.26 -0.34
N PRO A 115 2.59 -10.30 -0.93
CA PRO A 115 1.91 -9.32 -0.12
C PRO A 115 0.72 -9.95 0.61
N LEU A 116 0.59 -9.59 1.89
CA LEU A 116 -0.54 -9.88 2.74
C LEU A 116 -1.35 -8.60 2.96
N LEU A 117 -2.63 -8.65 2.62
CA LEU A 117 -3.54 -7.53 2.83
C LEU A 117 -4.09 -7.56 4.25
N TRP A 118 -4.03 -6.42 4.94
CA TRP A 118 -4.70 -6.16 6.20
C TRP A 118 -5.79 -5.12 5.98
N MET A 119 -6.95 -5.28 6.62
CA MET A 119 -8.08 -4.37 6.43
C MET A 119 -8.96 -4.22 7.66
N ILE A 120 -9.71 -3.11 7.70
CA ILE A 120 -10.85 -2.95 8.60
C ILE A 120 -11.98 -3.86 8.09
N PRO A 121 -12.48 -4.82 8.89
CA PRO A 121 -13.38 -5.89 8.42
C PRO A 121 -14.78 -5.42 8.01
N ASN A 122 -15.21 -4.25 8.45
CA ASN A 122 -16.59 -3.80 8.31
C ASN A 122 -16.68 -2.29 8.08
N ASN A 123 -17.40 -1.88 7.04
CA ASN A 123 -17.65 -0.48 6.73
C ASN A 123 -18.47 0.25 7.81
N LYS A 124 -19.27 -0.46 8.62
CA LYS A 124 -20.01 0.12 9.75
C LYS A 124 -19.11 0.67 10.86
N LEU A 125 -17.84 0.23 10.93
CA LEU A 125 -16.88 0.81 11.86
C LEU A 125 -16.59 2.26 11.49
N LEU A 126 -16.40 2.53 10.20
CA LEU A 126 -16.11 3.88 9.71
C LEU A 126 -17.29 4.82 9.98
N ASP A 127 -18.52 4.34 9.87
CA ASP A 127 -19.72 5.13 10.20
C ASP A 127 -19.72 5.60 11.66
N ARG A 128 -19.25 4.77 12.60
CA ARG A 128 -19.15 5.13 14.02
C ARG A 128 -18.04 6.13 14.33
N LEU A 129 -17.07 6.27 13.44
CA LEU A 129 -15.97 7.23 13.59
C LEU A 129 -16.32 8.62 13.08
N VAL A 130 -17.46 8.78 12.38
CA VAL A 130 -17.88 10.08 11.82
C VAL A 130 -18.07 11.13 12.92
N ASP A 131 -18.56 10.72 14.08
CA ASP A 131 -18.83 11.59 15.23
C ASP A 131 -17.64 11.74 16.19
N VAL A 132 -16.50 11.09 15.91
CA VAL A 132 -15.28 11.18 16.73
C VAL A 132 -14.47 12.40 16.29
N GLU A 133 -14.36 13.39 17.18
CA GLU A 133 -13.76 14.70 16.86
C GLU A 133 -12.29 14.60 16.44
N GLU A 134 -11.52 13.68 17.03
CA GLU A 134 -10.09 13.47 16.76
C GLU A 134 -9.82 13.09 15.29
N VAL A 135 -10.73 12.33 14.67
CA VAL A 135 -10.61 11.84 13.28
C VAL A 135 -11.44 12.64 12.29
N LYS A 136 -12.18 13.64 12.76
CA LYS A 136 -13.07 14.45 11.92
C LYS A 136 -12.29 15.21 10.85
N GLY A 137 -12.71 15.04 9.60
CA GLY A 137 -12.04 15.63 8.43
C GLY A 137 -10.65 15.05 8.15
N LYS A 138 -10.31 13.88 8.72
CA LYS A 138 -9.07 13.15 8.46
C LYS A 138 -9.32 11.98 7.52
N PHE A 139 -8.25 11.51 6.88
CA PHE A 139 -8.24 10.24 6.17
C PHE A 139 -7.90 9.12 7.15
N ILE A 140 -8.48 7.94 6.93
CA ILE A 140 -8.19 6.71 7.67
C ILE A 140 -7.67 5.66 6.69
N VAL A 141 -6.59 5.00 7.05
CA VAL A 141 -6.05 3.87 6.29
C VAL A 141 -6.93 2.65 6.55
N SER A 142 -7.84 2.36 5.62
CA SER A 142 -8.76 1.21 5.73
C SER A 142 -8.11 -0.11 5.32
N GLU A 143 -7.09 -0.05 4.47
CA GLU A 143 -6.38 -1.20 3.92
C GLU A 143 -4.88 -0.91 3.85
N ALA A 144 -4.05 -1.89 4.22
CA ALA A 144 -2.61 -1.81 4.06
C ALA A 144 -2.04 -3.17 3.63
N TYR A 145 -1.09 -3.15 2.71
CA TYR A 145 -0.34 -4.35 2.34
C TYR A 145 0.97 -4.41 3.14
N ALA A 146 1.22 -5.57 3.75
CA ALA A 146 2.53 -5.93 4.27
C ALA A 146 3.19 -6.90 3.31
N CYS A 147 4.46 -6.68 2.97
CA CYS A 147 5.21 -7.57 2.09
C CYS A 147 6.68 -7.61 2.51
N PRO A 148 7.37 -8.76 2.35
CA PRO A 148 8.81 -8.85 2.60
C PRO A 148 9.64 -7.97 1.66
N ALA A 149 9.18 -7.77 0.42
CA ALA A 149 9.89 -6.99 -0.58
C ALA A 149 8.93 -6.26 -1.52
N VAL A 150 9.28 -5.02 -1.87
CA VAL A 150 8.55 -4.16 -2.80
C VAL A 150 9.54 -3.35 -3.65
N SER A 151 9.19 -3.14 -4.92
CA SER A 151 9.93 -2.25 -5.83
C SER A 151 8.96 -1.29 -6.53
N LEU A 152 9.38 -0.03 -6.62
CA LEU A 152 8.66 1.07 -7.24
C LEU A 152 9.55 1.65 -8.34
N TYR A 153 9.03 1.76 -9.56
CA TYR A 153 9.76 2.36 -10.67
C TYR A 153 8.89 3.32 -11.47
N LEU A 154 9.43 4.52 -11.75
CA LEU A 154 8.83 5.51 -12.63
C LEU A 154 9.78 5.74 -13.81
N SER A 155 9.32 5.53 -15.04
CA SER A 155 10.16 5.85 -16.19
C SER A 155 10.30 7.37 -16.36
N HIS A 156 11.50 7.78 -16.76
CA HIS A 156 11.75 9.16 -17.18
C HIS A 156 11.15 9.40 -18.56
N LYS A 157 10.85 10.67 -18.89
CA LYS A 157 10.62 11.02 -20.29
C LYS A 157 11.96 10.88 -21.01
N SER A 158 11.96 10.13 -22.10
CA SER A 158 13.00 10.21 -23.14
C SER A 158 12.97 11.57 -23.82
#